data_AF-A0A8E5JGT7-F1
#
_entry.id   AF-A0A8E5JGT7-F1
#
_cell.length_a   1.000
_cell.length_b   1.000
_cell.length_c   1.000
_cell.angle_alpha   90.00
_cell.angle_beta   90.00
_cell.angle_gamma   90.00
#
_symmetry.space_group_name_H-M   'P 1'
#
loop_
_entity.id
_entity.type
_entity.pdbx_description
1 polymer ?
#
loop_
_entity_poly.entity_id
_entity_poly.type
_entity_poly.pdbx_seq_one_letter_code
_entity_poly.pdbx_strand_id
1 'polypeptide(L)'
;MSFTCPLCHQPLTQINNSVICPQRHQFDVAKEGYINLLPVQHKRSRDPGDSAEMMQARRAFLDAGHYQPLRDAVINLLRERLDQSATAILDIGCGEGYYTHAFAEALPGVTTFGLDVAKTAIKAAAKRYSQVKFCVASSHRLPFADASMDAVIRIYAPCKAQELARVVKPGGWVVTATPGPHHLMELKGLIYDEVRLHAPYTEQLDGFTLQQSTRLAYHMQLTAEAAVALLQMTPFAWRARPDVWEQLAASAGLSCQTDFNLHLWQRNR
;
A
#
# COMPACT_ATOMS: atom_id res chain seq x y z
N MET A 1 -1.88 -20.49 -9.16
CA MET A 1 -2.20 -19.22 -8.46
C MET A 1 -1.66 -19.31 -7.05
N SER A 2 -1.07 -18.24 -6.52
CA SER A 2 -0.45 -18.26 -5.19
C SER A 2 -1.43 -18.00 -4.03
N PHE A 3 -2.73 -17.85 -4.31
CA PHE A 3 -3.72 -17.58 -3.28
C PHE A 3 -4.06 -18.81 -2.42
N THR A 4 -4.33 -18.60 -1.14
CA THR A 4 -4.82 -19.61 -0.20
C THR A 4 -6.22 -19.26 0.28
N CYS A 5 -7.00 -20.28 0.62
CA CYS A 5 -8.36 -20.11 1.09
C CYS A 5 -8.35 -19.38 2.45
N PRO A 6 -9.11 -18.29 2.63
CA PRO A 6 -9.17 -17.58 3.91
C PRO A 6 -9.85 -18.40 5.02
N LEU A 7 -10.53 -19.51 4.69
CA LEU A 7 -11.27 -20.34 5.64
C LEU A 7 -10.50 -21.59 6.07
N CYS A 8 -9.88 -22.30 5.12
CA CYS A 8 -9.17 -23.56 5.40
C CYS A 8 -7.68 -23.54 5.06
N HIS A 9 -7.18 -22.43 4.51
CA HIS A 9 -5.77 -22.19 4.18
C HIS A 9 -5.16 -23.13 3.14
N GLN A 10 -5.99 -23.94 2.48
CA GLN A 10 -5.59 -24.76 1.36
C GLN A 10 -5.45 -23.91 0.08
N PRO A 11 -4.64 -24.36 -0.90
CA PRO A 11 -4.47 -23.66 -2.17
C PRO A 11 -5.81 -23.40 -2.89
N LEU A 12 -5.91 -22.24 -3.53
CA LEU A 12 -7.03 -21.89 -4.39
C LEU A 12 -6.68 -22.14 -5.86
N THR A 13 -7.53 -22.91 -6.53
CA THR A 13 -7.42 -23.21 -7.96
C THR A 13 -8.48 -22.43 -8.72
N GLN A 14 -8.09 -21.77 -9.81
CA GLN A 14 -9.05 -21.10 -10.68
C GLN A 14 -9.83 -22.12 -11.50
N ILE A 15 -11.17 -22.00 -11.47
CA ILE A 15 -12.11 -22.75 -12.29
C ILE A 15 -13.08 -21.71 -12.86
N ASN A 16 -13.00 -21.46 -14.17
CA ASN A 16 -13.76 -20.41 -14.85
C ASN A 16 -13.55 -19.03 -14.17
N ASN A 17 -14.65 -18.38 -13.76
CA ASN A 17 -14.67 -17.08 -13.08
C ASN A 17 -14.70 -17.20 -11.56
N SER A 18 -14.17 -18.29 -11.01
CA SER A 18 -14.17 -18.55 -9.57
C SER A 18 -12.84 -19.19 -9.16
N VAL A 19 -12.49 -19.05 -7.89
CA VAL A 19 -11.38 -19.76 -7.26
C VAL A 19 -11.90 -20.66 -6.16
N ILE A 20 -11.49 -21.93 -6.18
CA ILE A 20 -12.06 -22.99 -5.33
C ILE A 20 -10.93 -23.74 -4.62
N CYS A 21 -11.12 -24.03 -3.34
CA CYS A 21 -10.19 -24.87 -2.57
C CYS A 21 -10.63 -26.35 -2.56
N PRO A 22 -9.77 -27.31 -2.13
CA PRO A 22 -10.14 -28.73 -2.01
C PRO A 22 -11.36 -29.01 -1.10
N GLN A 23 -11.64 -28.13 -0.13
CA GLN A 23 -12.82 -28.22 0.72
C GLN A 23 -14.09 -27.59 0.10
N ARG A 24 -14.02 -27.20 -1.17
CA ARG A 24 -15.11 -26.58 -1.96
C ARG A 24 -15.59 -25.21 -1.49
N HIS A 25 -14.81 -24.50 -0.67
CA HIS A 25 -15.02 -23.05 -0.51
C HIS A 25 -14.73 -22.35 -1.84
N GLN A 26 -15.68 -21.56 -2.33
CA GLN A 26 -15.64 -20.85 -3.60
C GLN A 26 -15.65 -19.34 -3.38
N PHE A 27 -14.85 -18.63 -4.18
CA PHE A 27 -14.84 -17.18 -4.25
C PHE A 27 -14.92 -16.76 -5.71
N ASP A 28 -15.87 -15.91 -6.05
CA ASP A 28 -16.03 -15.46 -7.43
C ASP A 28 -15.04 -14.34 -7.77
N VAL A 29 -14.55 -14.37 -9.00
CA VAL A 29 -13.81 -13.27 -9.62
C VAL A 29 -14.83 -12.22 -10.05
N ALA A 30 -14.71 -11.02 -9.52
CA ALA A 30 -15.59 -9.92 -9.90
C ALA A 30 -15.41 -9.55 -11.38
N LYS A 31 -16.41 -8.92 -11.99
CA LYS A 31 -16.32 -8.47 -13.39
C LYS A 31 -15.15 -7.51 -13.66
N GLU A 32 -14.72 -6.77 -12.64
CA GLU A 32 -13.54 -5.90 -12.70
C GLU A 32 -12.21 -6.66 -12.52
N GLY A 33 -12.21 -7.97 -12.26
CA GLY A 33 -11.02 -8.84 -12.23
C GLY A 33 -10.43 -9.14 -10.85
N TYR A 34 -10.93 -8.53 -9.76
CA TYR A 34 -10.46 -8.80 -8.39
C TYR A 34 -11.18 -9.99 -7.74
N ILE A 35 -10.56 -10.60 -6.74
CA ILE A 35 -11.15 -11.65 -5.91
C ILE A 35 -11.40 -11.11 -4.50
N ASN A 36 -12.60 -11.32 -3.96
CA ASN A 36 -12.88 -10.98 -2.56
C ASN A 36 -12.62 -12.18 -1.65
N LEU A 37 -11.53 -12.10 -0.89
CA LEU A 37 -11.07 -13.12 0.06
C LEU A 37 -11.24 -12.65 1.52
N LEU A 38 -12.01 -11.61 1.78
CA LEU A 38 -12.32 -11.14 3.14
C LEU A 38 -13.63 -11.78 3.63
N PRO A 39 -13.58 -12.75 4.56
CA PRO A 39 -14.79 -13.39 5.06
C PRO A 39 -15.66 -12.40 5.85
N VAL A 40 -16.99 -12.56 5.77
CA VAL A 40 -17.96 -11.68 6.43
C VAL A 40 -17.71 -11.58 7.93
N GLN A 41 -17.35 -12.70 8.57
CA GLN A 41 -17.05 -12.80 10.01
C GLN A 41 -15.76 -12.07 10.44
N HIS A 42 -14.89 -11.68 9.51
CA HIS A 42 -13.67 -10.94 9.78
C HIS A 42 -13.77 -9.45 9.40
N LYS A 43 -14.97 -8.96 9.06
CA LYS A 43 -15.23 -7.54 8.87
C LYS A 43 -15.35 -6.84 10.22
N ARG A 44 -14.38 -5.99 10.55
CA ARG A 44 -14.42 -5.12 11.74
C ARG A 44 -15.32 -3.89 11.57
N SER A 45 -15.63 -3.51 10.33
CA SER A 45 -16.61 -2.46 10.01
C SER A 45 -17.39 -2.84 8.74
N ARG A 46 -18.56 -2.22 8.55
CA ARG A 46 -19.39 -2.42 7.35
C ARG A 46 -18.70 -1.85 6.10
N ASP A 47 -17.95 -0.76 6.27
CA ASP A 47 -17.19 -0.09 5.21
C ASP A 47 -15.78 0.27 5.73
N PRO A 48 -14.81 -0.66 5.64
CA PRO A 48 -13.44 -0.39 6.05
C PRO A 48 -12.70 0.38 4.96
N GLY A 49 -12.06 1.49 5.32
CA GLY A 49 -11.23 2.29 4.43
C GLY A 49 -11.63 3.77 4.40
N ASP A 50 -11.15 4.46 3.38
CA ASP A 50 -11.44 5.88 3.12
C ASP A 50 -12.89 6.07 2.62
N SER A 51 -13.47 7.24 2.89
CA SER A 51 -14.73 7.65 2.23
C SER A 51 -14.52 7.85 0.71
N ALA A 52 -15.60 7.98 -0.05
CA ALA A 52 -15.52 8.23 -1.49
C ALA A 52 -14.77 9.54 -1.81
N GLU A 53 -14.99 10.58 -1.00
CA GLU A 53 -14.34 11.89 -1.12
C GLU A 53 -12.84 11.79 -0.81
N MET A 54 -12.48 11.08 0.26
CA MET A 54 -11.07 10.83 0.61
C MET A 54 -10.34 10.04 -0.47
N MET A 55 -11.00 9.03 -1.05
CA MET A 55 -10.46 8.26 -2.16
C MET A 55 -10.23 9.14 -3.40
N GLN A 56 -11.20 9.97 -3.77
CA GLN A 56 -11.07 10.90 -4.90
C GLN A 56 -9.94 11.91 -4.67
N ALA A 57 -9.84 12.49 -3.47
CA ALA A 57 -8.76 13.41 -3.12
C ALA A 57 -7.38 12.72 -3.19
N ARG A 58 -7.27 11.51 -2.64
CA ARG A 58 -6.05 10.70 -2.71
C ARG A 58 -5.66 10.42 -4.15
N ARG A 59 -6.62 10.01 -4.99
CA ARG A 59 -6.38 9.75 -6.41
C ARG A 59 -5.89 11.00 -7.13
N ALA A 60 -6.58 12.12 -6.99
CA ALA A 60 -6.22 13.37 -7.65
C ALA A 60 -4.80 13.82 -7.25
N PHE A 61 -4.48 13.75 -5.96
CA PHE A 61 -3.17 14.12 -5.45
C PHE A 61 -2.05 13.19 -5.96
N LEU A 62 -2.27 11.88 -5.96
CA LEU A 62 -1.28 10.91 -6.42
C LEU A 62 -1.10 10.95 -7.95
N ASP A 63 -2.19 11.06 -8.71
CA ASP A 63 -2.16 11.16 -10.18
C ASP A 63 -1.48 12.46 -10.66
N ALA A 64 -1.46 13.51 -9.83
CA ALA A 64 -0.66 14.72 -10.08
C ALA A 64 0.86 14.52 -9.88
N GLY A 65 1.29 13.33 -9.46
CA GLY A 65 2.71 12.96 -9.40
C GLY A 65 3.46 13.46 -8.16
N HIS A 66 2.78 14.08 -7.20
CA HIS A 66 3.43 14.64 -6.02
C HIS A 66 4.22 13.59 -5.20
N TYR A 67 3.76 12.33 -5.18
CA TYR A 67 4.44 11.20 -4.52
C TYR A 67 5.14 10.24 -5.51
N GLN A 68 5.32 10.66 -6.76
CA GLN A 68 6.07 9.89 -7.74
C GLN A 68 7.51 9.59 -7.29
N PRO A 69 8.27 10.51 -6.66
CA PRO A 69 9.63 10.19 -6.21
C PRO A 69 9.69 9.01 -5.23
N LEU A 70 8.68 8.86 -4.35
CA LEU A 70 8.57 7.68 -3.48
C LEU A 70 8.34 6.40 -4.27
N ARG A 71 7.42 6.45 -5.25
CA ARG A 71 7.12 5.32 -6.13
C ARG A 71 8.38 4.87 -6.89
N ASP A 72 9.10 5.81 -7.46
CA ASP A 72 10.29 5.57 -8.27
C ASP A 72 11.44 5.02 -7.40
N ALA A 73 11.61 5.52 -6.18
CA ALA A 73 12.57 4.98 -5.22
C ALA A 73 12.28 3.51 -4.86
N VAL A 74 11.01 3.14 -4.64
CA VAL A 74 10.63 1.75 -4.39
C VAL A 74 10.86 0.87 -5.62
N ILE A 75 10.52 1.36 -6.82
CA ILE A 75 10.79 0.66 -8.09
C ILE A 75 12.28 0.35 -8.24
N ASN A 76 13.15 1.33 -7.95
CA ASN A 76 14.60 1.15 -8.07
C ASN A 76 15.09 0.07 -7.10
N LEU A 77 14.64 0.09 -5.84
CA LEU A 77 14.97 -0.96 -4.87
C LEU A 77 14.51 -2.35 -5.34
N LEU A 78 13.32 -2.46 -5.94
CA LEU A 78 12.84 -3.75 -6.45
C LEU A 78 13.69 -4.24 -7.62
N ARG A 79 14.01 -3.37 -8.58
CA ARG A 79 14.82 -3.70 -9.77
C ARG A 79 16.25 -4.10 -9.42
N GLU A 80 16.84 -3.47 -8.41
CA GLU A 80 18.20 -3.78 -7.96
C GLU A 80 18.30 -5.13 -7.23
N ARG A 81 17.20 -5.60 -6.62
CA ARG A 81 17.22 -6.71 -5.66
C ARG A 81 16.54 -7.97 -6.16
N LEU A 82 15.58 -7.85 -7.07
CA LEU A 82 14.93 -8.99 -7.70
C LEU A 82 15.78 -9.47 -8.87
N ASP A 83 16.13 -10.76 -8.84
CA ASP A 83 16.81 -11.41 -9.96
C ASP A 83 15.82 -11.83 -11.06
N GLN A 84 16.36 -12.37 -12.15
CA GLN A 84 15.56 -12.81 -13.30
C GLN A 84 14.65 -14.03 -12.99
N SER A 85 14.87 -14.71 -11.87
CA SER A 85 14.05 -15.84 -11.43
C SER A 85 12.85 -15.41 -10.57
N ALA A 86 12.74 -14.12 -10.24
CA ALA A 86 11.61 -13.57 -9.50
C ALA A 86 10.28 -13.87 -10.23
N THR A 87 9.31 -14.36 -9.48
CA THR A 87 8.03 -14.85 -9.99
C THR A 87 6.85 -13.99 -9.56
N ALA A 88 6.89 -13.44 -8.35
CA ALA A 88 5.78 -12.69 -7.79
C ALA A 88 6.19 -11.67 -6.73
N ILE A 89 5.48 -10.55 -6.70
CA ILE A 89 5.54 -9.55 -5.63
C ILE A 89 4.15 -9.22 -5.11
N LEU A 90 4.08 -8.73 -3.88
CA LEU A 90 2.84 -8.31 -3.23
C LEU A 90 2.95 -6.90 -2.69
N ASP A 91 1.99 -6.04 -3.01
CA ASP A 91 1.79 -4.74 -2.38
C ASP A 91 0.64 -4.81 -1.35
N ILE A 92 0.99 -4.63 -0.07
CA ILE A 92 0.05 -4.65 1.05
C ILE A 92 -0.46 -3.23 1.30
N GLY A 93 -1.79 -3.07 1.31
CA GLY A 93 -2.42 -1.75 1.40
C GLY A 93 -2.32 -0.99 0.07
N CYS A 94 -2.51 -1.70 -1.03
CA CYS A 94 -2.33 -1.16 -2.39
C CYS A 94 -3.32 -0.05 -2.75
N GLY A 95 -4.39 0.14 -1.96
CA GLY A 95 -5.43 1.12 -2.20
C GLY A 95 -6.01 1.00 -3.61
N GLU A 96 -5.95 2.09 -4.37
CA GLU A 96 -6.42 2.15 -5.75
C GLU A 96 -5.37 1.71 -6.78
N GLY A 97 -4.21 1.21 -6.35
CA GLY A 97 -3.17 0.67 -7.22
C GLY A 97 -2.20 1.71 -7.80
N TYR A 98 -2.15 2.93 -7.25
CA TYR A 98 -1.25 3.99 -7.74
C TYR A 98 0.23 3.58 -7.76
N TYR A 99 0.72 2.94 -6.69
CA TYR A 99 2.09 2.43 -6.66
C TYR A 99 2.19 1.09 -7.39
N THR A 100 1.22 0.23 -7.13
CA THR A 100 1.21 -1.18 -7.56
C THR A 100 1.25 -1.36 -9.09
N HIS A 101 0.51 -0.54 -9.84
CA HIS A 101 0.52 -0.66 -11.31
C HIS A 101 1.90 -0.33 -11.88
N ALA A 102 2.60 0.66 -11.31
CA ALA A 102 3.93 1.03 -11.73
C ALA A 102 4.97 -0.04 -11.37
N PHE A 103 4.78 -0.77 -10.26
CA PHE A 103 5.61 -1.94 -9.95
C PHE A 103 5.45 -3.04 -11.01
N ALA A 104 4.22 -3.30 -11.44
CA ALA A 104 3.93 -4.29 -12.48
C ALA A 104 4.53 -3.90 -13.83
N GLU A 105 4.45 -2.62 -14.21
CA GLU A 105 5.07 -2.09 -15.43
C GLU A 105 6.60 -2.15 -15.35
N ALA A 106 7.16 -1.91 -14.17
CA ALA A 106 8.60 -1.87 -13.96
C ALA A 106 9.27 -3.26 -13.93
N LEU A 107 8.48 -4.31 -13.65
CA LEU A 107 8.93 -5.69 -13.46
C LEU A 107 8.19 -6.65 -14.43
N PRO A 108 8.39 -6.51 -15.75
CA PRO A 108 7.74 -7.37 -16.72
C PRO A 108 8.10 -8.84 -16.47
N GLY A 109 7.10 -9.73 -16.54
CA GLY A 109 7.26 -11.16 -16.26
C GLY A 109 7.08 -11.55 -14.78
N VAL A 110 7.12 -10.59 -13.85
CA VAL A 110 6.84 -10.82 -12.43
C VAL A 110 5.35 -10.58 -12.16
N THR A 111 4.67 -11.57 -11.57
CA THR A 111 3.25 -11.39 -11.21
C THR A 111 3.13 -10.40 -10.06
N THR A 112 2.47 -9.27 -10.28
CA THR A 112 2.22 -8.29 -9.21
C THR A 112 0.85 -8.48 -8.60
N PHE A 113 0.81 -8.65 -7.28
CA PHE A 113 -0.41 -8.73 -6.49
C PHE A 113 -0.64 -7.43 -5.72
N GLY A 114 -1.89 -6.96 -5.69
CA GLY A 114 -2.33 -5.87 -4.82
C GLY A 114 -3.34 -6.37 -3.80
N LEU A 115 -3.10 -6.11 -2.52
CA LEU A 115 -4.02 -6.47 -1.43
C LEU A 115 -4.47 -5.20 -0.71
N ASP A 116 -5.78 -5.07 -0.49
CA ASP A 116 -6.34 -4.06 0.40
C ASP A 116 -7.64 -4.60 1.05
N VAL A 117 -8.03 -4.01 2.19
CA VAL A 117 -9.31 -4.32 2.85
C VAL A 117 -10.47 -3.54 2.23
N ALA A 118 -10.19 -2.39 1.62
CA ALA A 118 -11.17 -1.50 1.04
C ALA A 118 -11.66 -2.03 -0.32
N LYS A 119 -12.84 -2.69 -0.31
CA LYS A 119 -13.44 -3.26 -1.53
C LYS A 119 -13.65 -2.21 -2.63
N THR A 120 -14.03 -0.99 -2.25
CA THR A 120 -14.27 0.12 -3.19
C THR A 120 -12.97 0.53 -3.90
N ALA A 121 -11.86 0.63 -3.16
CA ALA A 121 -10.54 0.94 -3.70
C ALA A 121 -10.04 -0.18 -4.65
N ILE A 122 -10.12 -1.44 -4.22
CA ILE A 122 -9.74 -2.60 -5.05
C ILE A 122 -10.57 -2.69 -6.33
N LYS A 123 -11.88 -2.42 -6.24
CA LYS A 123 -12.74 -2.39 -7.43
C LYS A 123 -12.30 -1.34 -8.43
N ALA A 124 -11.95 -0.14 -7.96
CA ALA A 124 -11.44 0.93 -8.81
C ALA A 124 -10.06 0.57 -9.40
N ALA A 125 -9.17 0.01 -8.59
CA ALA A 125 -7.84 -0.44 -8.99
C ALA A 125 -7.91 -1.50 -10.10
N ALA A 126 -8.68 -2.56 -9.88
CA ALA A 126 -8.81 -3.67 -10.83
C ALA A 126 -9.46 -3.25 -12.15
N LYS A 127 -10.40 -2.31 -12.10
CA LYS A 127 -11.00 -1.73 -13.32
C LYS A 127 -9.97 -0.91 -14.13
N ARG A 128 -9.04 -0.23 -13.46
CA ARG A 128 -8.07 0.68 -14.10
C ARG A 128 -6.79 -0.04 -14.53
N TYR A 129 -6.34 -1.05 -13.79
CA TYR A 129 -5.02 -1.66 -13.92
C TYR A 129 -5.14 -3.19 -14.08
N SER A 130 -5.44 -3.65 -15.29
CA SER A 130 -5.64 -5.08 -15.59
C SER A 130 -4.36 -5.93 -15.50
N GLN A 131 -3.17 -5.30 -15.48
CA GLN A 131 -1.88 -5.97 -15.34
C GLN A 131 -1.60 -6.45 -13.90
N VAL A 132 -2.37 -5.98 -12.91
CA VAL A 132 -2.20 -6.33 -11.49
C VAL A 132 -3.28 -7.29 -11.03
N LYS A 133 -2.91 -8.31 -10.24
CA LYS A 133 -3.85 -9.24 -9.62
C LYS A 133 -4.31 -8.73 -8.26
N PHE A 134 -5.45 -8.06 -8.22
CA PHE A 134 -5.98 -7.49 -6.99
C PHE A 134 -6.83 -8.48 -6.17
N CYS A 135 -6.76 -8.36 -4.85
CA CYS A 135 -7.66 -9.06 -3.94
C CYS A 135 -8.12 -8.15 -2.78
N VAL A 136 -9.36 -8.37 -2.35
CA VAL A 136 -9.88 -7.79 -1.11
C VAL A 136 -9.59 -8.76 0.02
N ALA A 137 -8.67 -8.43 0.93
CA ALA A 137 -8.30 -9.30 2.02
C ALA A 137 -7.68 -8.53 3.19
N SER A 138 -7.63 -9.17 4.36
CA SER A 138 -7.00 -8.59 5.55
C SER A 138 -5.50 -8.88 5.58
N SER A 139 -4.67 -7.86 5.85
CA SER A 139 -3.23 -8.05 6.06
C SER A 139 -2.89 -8.69 7.41
N HIS A 140 -3.89 -8.94 8.28
CA HIS A 140 -3.70 -9.73 9.50
C HIS A 140 -3.38 -11.19 9.23
N ARG A 141 -3.88 -11.71 8.10
CA ARG A 141 -3.56 -13.04 7.58
C ARG A 141 -3.61 -13.01 6.07
N LEU A 142 -2.43 -12.96 5.46
CA LEU A 142 -2.23 -12.83 4.03
C LEU A 142 -2.76 -14.09 3.31
N PRO A 143 -3.62 -13.93 2.29
CA PRO A 143 -4.24 -15.04 1.58
C PRO A 143 -3.29 -15.64 0.54
N PHE A 144 -2.02 -15.86 0.91
CA PHE A 144 -0.99 -16.38 0.03
C PHE A 144 -0.32 -17.59 0.66
N ALA A 145 0.22 -18.48 -0.18
CA ALA A 145 0.97 -19.63 0.26
C ALA A 145 2.28 -19.21 0.94
N ASP A 146 2.82 -20.11 1.76
CA ASP A 146 4.12 -19.92 2.41
C ASP A 146 5.21 -19.84 1.34
N ALA A 147 6.22 -19.01 1.58
CA ALA A 147 7.37 -18.79 0.68
C ALA A 147 6.96 -18.61 -0.80
N SER A 148 5.94 -17.78 -1.05
CA SER A 148 5.37 -17.58 -2.39
C SER A 148 5.71 -16.22 -3.01
N MET A 149 6.24 -15.28 -2.22
CA MET A 149 6.57 -13.93 -2.66
C MET A 149 8.08 -13.71 -2.69
N ASP A 150 8.58 -13.17 -3.79
CA ASP A 150 9.97 -12.75 -3.94
C ASP A 150 10.22 -11.40 -3.25
N ALA A 151 9.22 -10.50 -3.28
CA ALA A 151 9.21 -9.30 -2.47
C ALA A 151 7.79 -8.93 -1.98
N VAL A 152 7.74 -8.28 -0.82
CA VAL A 152 6.53 -7.63 -0.29
C VAL A 152 6.78 -6.15 -0.08
N ILE A 153 5.91 -5.31 -0.60
CA ILE A 153 5.93 -3.86 -0.46
C ILE A 153 4.87 -3.46 0.57
N ARG A 154 5.23 -2.53 1.46
CA ARG A 154 4.36 -2.02 2.52
C ARG A 154 4.54 -0.51 2.68
N ILE A 155 3.74 0.25 1.95
CA ILE A 155 3.71 1.72 2.01
C ILE A 155 2.62 2.13 2.99
N TYR A 156 2.99 2.58 4.20
CA TYR A 156 2.10 2.95 5.31
C TYR A 156 1.15 1.87 5.86
N ALA A 157 1.07 0.70 5.24
CA ALA A 157 0.15 -0.35 5.66
C ALA A 157 0.67 -1.14 6.88
N PRO A 158 -0.22 -1.60 7.77
CA PRO A 158 0.17 -2.51 8.84
C PRO A 158 0.24 -3.97 8.35
N CYS A 159 1.23 -4.72 8.83
CA CYS A 159 1.30 -6.19 8.67
C CYS A 159 2.17 -6.79 9.79
N LYS A 160 1.84 -8.00 10.24
CA LYS A 160 2.61 -8.70 11.28
C LYS A 160 3.89 -9.29 10.69
N ALA A 161 5.02 -9.17 11.40
CA ALA A 161 6.30 -9.76 10.99
C ALA A 161 6.19 -11.28 10.69
N GLN A 162 5.40 -12.01 11.48
CA GLN A 162 5.14 -13.45 11.28
C GLN A 162 4.54 -13.76 9.90
N GLU A 163 3.59 -12.95 9.44
CA GLU A 163 2.95 -13.16 8.13
C GLU A 163 3.90 -12.79 6.99
N LEU A 164 4.69 -11.72 7.15
CA LEU A 164 5.77 -11.40 6.21
C LEU A 164 6.76 -12.56 6.12
N ALA A 165 7.23 -13.07 7.26
CA ALA A 165 8.20 -14.17 7.33
C ALA A 165 7.67 -15.46 6.71
N ARG A 166 6.35 -15.69 6.79
CA ARG A 166 5.66 -16.83 6.21
C ARG A 166 5.57 -16.72 4.69
N VAL A 167 5.13 -15.58 4.15
CA VAL A 167 4.86 -15.46 2.70
C VAL A 167 6.10 -15.13 1.87
N VAL A 168 7.08 -14.42 2.44
CA VAL A 168 8.32 -14.06 1.73
C VAL A 168 9.24 -15.29 1.67
N LYS A 169 9.74 -15.60 0.47
CA LYS A 169 10.72 -16.67 0.27
C LYS A 169 11.97 -16.43 1.13
N PRO A 170 12.65 -17.48 1.63
CA PRO A 170 13.98 -17.34 2.22
C PRO A 170 14.92 -16.58 1.28
N GLY A 171 15.59 -15.53 1.77
CA GLY A 171 16.41 -14.63 0.95
C GLY A 171 15.65 -13.56 0.15
N GLY A 172 14.31 -13.60 0.13
CA GLY A 172 13.45 -12.59 -0.50
C GLY A 172 13.35 -11.30 0.32
N TRP A 173 12.55 -10.35 -0.16
CA TRP A 173 12.63 -8.95 0.28
C TRP A 173 11.35 -8.41 0.91
N VAL A 174 11.49 -7.47 1.84
CA VAL A 174 10.42 -6.58 2.27
C VAL A 174 10.87 -5.14 2.10
N VAL A 175 10.10 -4.34 1.37
CA VAL A 175 10.30 -2.89 1.24
C VAL A 175 9.22 -2.20 2.06
N THR A 176 9.62 -1.38 3.03
CA THR A 176 8.69 -0.57 3.82
C THR A 176 8.92 0.92 3.56
N ALA A 177 7.84 1.69 3.49
CA ALA A 177 7.90 3.15 3.47
C ALA A 177 6.99 3.72 4.56
N THR A 178 7.54 4.63 5.37
CA THR A 178 6.85 5.28 6.50
C THR A 178 7.16 6.77 6.53
N PRO A 179 6.36 7.60 7.24
CA PRO A 179 6.65 9.03 7.34
C PRO A 179 7.92 9.23 8.15
N GLY A 180 8.82 10.06 7.63
CA GLY A 180 9.96 10.56 8.39
C GLY A 180 9.55 11.65 9.39
N PRO A 181 10.48 12.06 10.27
CA PRO A 181 10.21 13.05 11.33
C PRO A 181 9.63 14.37 10.80
N HIS A 182 10.06 14.80 9.61
CA HIS A 182 9.69 16.08 9.02
C HIS A 182 8.57 15.97 7.98
N HIS A 183 7.89 14.82 7.90
CA HIS A 183 6.87 14.60 6.87
C HIS A 183 5.68 15.55 7.05
N LEU A 184 5.43 16.39 6.05
CA LEU A 184 4.32 17.34 5.96
C LEU A 184 4.26 18.33 7.14
N MET A 185 5.41 18.83 7.59
CA MET A 185 5.47 19.75 8.73
C MET A 185 4.69 21.03 8.52
N GLU A 186 4.77 21.63 7.33
CA GLU A 186 4.10 22.89 7.00
C GLU A 186 2.59 22.71 7.04
N LEU A 187 2.08 21.59 6.53
CA LEU A 187 0.66 21.26 6.63
C LEU A 187 0.23 21.01 8.08
N LYS A 188 1.03 20.27 8.86
CA LYS A 188 0.75 20.03 10.29
C LYS A 188 0.75 21.31 11.10
N GLY A 189 1.61 22.27 10.77
CA GLY A 189 1.70 23.57 11.43
C GLY A 189 0.45 24.45 11.25
N LEU A 190 -0.38 24.17 10.23
CA LEU A 190 -1.68 24.82 10.09
C LEU A 190 -2.76 24.20 11.01
N ILE A 191 -2.53 22.98 11.52
CA ILE A 191 -3.53 22.20 12.25
C ILE A 191 -3.23 22.15 13.75
N TYR A 192 -1.95 22.15 14.13
CA TYR A 192 -1.51 21.99 15.51
C TYR A 192 -0.71 23.21 15.98
N ASP A 193 -0.98 23.64 17.22
CA ASP A 193 -0.22 24.70 17.88
C ASP A 193 1.26 24.28 18.14
N GLU A 194 1.50 22.99 18.38
CA GLU A 194 2.84 22.41 18.56
C GLU A 194 3.00 21.14 17.69
N VAL A 195 3.86 21.20 16.68
CA VAL A 195 4.12 20.05 15.80
C VAL A 195 5.19 19.15 16.42
N ARG A 196 4.76 18.00 16.96
CA ARG A 196 5.70 16.96 17.42
C ARG A 196 6.23 16.16 16.23
N LEU A 197 7.55 16.07 16.15
CA LEU A 197 8.24 15.24 15.16
C LEU A 197 7.89 13.75 15.37
N HIS A 198 7.82 12.98 14.28
CA HIS A 198 7.71 11.53 14.41
C HIS A 198 8.97 10.97 15.08
N ALA A 199 8.78 10.06 16.02
CA ALA A 199 9.87 9.32 16.65
C ALA A 199 10.70 8.59 15.57
N PRO A 200 12.01 8.39 15.80
CA PRO A 200 12.85 7.63 14.88
C PRO A 200 12.25 6.25 14.63
N TYR A 201 12.50 5.70 13.44
CA TYR A 201 12.02 4.39 13.08
C TYR A 201 12.74 3.31 13.91
N THR A 202 12.00 2.54 14.69
CA THR A 202 12.52 1.50 15.61
C THR A 202 11.94 0.13 15.33
N GLU A 203 11.21 -0.05 14.23
CA GLU A 203 10.59 -1.34 13.93
C GLU A 203 11.67 -2.38 13.67
N GLN A 204 11.50 -3.55 14.26
CA GLN A 204 12.27 -4.74 13.96
C GLN A 204 11.32 -5.78 13.37
N LEU A 205 11.75 -6.41 12.27
CA LEU A 205 10.98 -7.48 11.63
C LEU A 205 11.65 -8.81 11.97
N ASP A 206 11.08 -9.54 12.93
CA ASP A 206 11.55 -10.87 13.32
C ASP A 206 11.65 -11.80 12.09
N GLY A 207 12.79 -12.48 11.95
CA GLY A 207 13.10 -13.32 10.80
C GLY A 207 13.65 -12.56 9.59
N PHE A 208 13.90 -11.26 9.71
CA PHE A 208 14.51 -10.43 8.67
C PHE A 208 15.76 -9.72 9.17
N THR A 209 16.64 -9.36 8.23
CA THR A 209 17.80 -8.51 8.47
C THR A 209 17.62 -7.21 7.69
N LEU A 210 17.80 -6.06 8.36
CA LEU A 210 17.80 -4.75 7.69
C LEU A 210 19.06 -4.63 6.83
N GLN A 211 18.89 -4.53 5.51
CA GLN A 211 20.01 -4.40 4.57
C GLN A 211 20.28 -2.96 4.19
N GLN A 212 19.23 -2.12 4.15
CA GLN A 212 19.36 -0.71 3.77
C GLN A 212 18.26 0.12 4.45
N SER A 213 18.64 1.31 4.93
CA SER A 213 17.73 2.35 5.40
C SER A 213 18.06 3.64 4.65
N THR A 214 17.07 4.23 3.99
CA THR A 214 17.23 5.43 3.16
C THR A 214 16.16 6.44 3.54
N ARG A 215 16.57 7.69 3.73
CA ARG A 215 15.64 8.81 3.87
C ARG A 215 15.44 9.49 2.52
N LEU A 216 14.19 9.67 2.10
CA LEU A 216 13.81 10.39 0.90
C LEU A 216 13.02 11.63 1.30
N ALA A 217 13.64 12.80 1.17
CA ALA A 217 13.01 14.08 1.48
C ALA A 217 13.12 15.02 0.29
N TYR A 218 12.02 15.71 -0.02
CA TYR A 218 11.95 16.71 -1.08
C TYR A 218 10.78 17.67 -0.83
N HIS A 219 10.87 18.87 -1.38
CA HIS A 219 9.79 19.85 -1.32
C HIS A 219 8.81 19.70 -2.47
N MET A 220 7.54 19.81 -2.15
CA MET A 220 6.44 19.95 -3.11
C MET A 220 6.01 21.42 -3.17
N GLN A 221 5.70 21.88 -4.38
CA GLN A 221 4.96 23.11 -4.59
C GLN A 221 3.54 22.71 -4.94
N LEU A 222 2.61 22.88 -4.00
CA LEU A 222 1.23 22.47 -4.15
C LEU A 222 0.37 23.67 -4.52
N THR A 223 -0.56 23.48 -5.47
CA THR A 223 -1.67 24.44 -5.63
C THR A 223 -2.59 24.37 -4.41
N ALA A 224 -3.50 25.33 -4.27
CA ALA A 224 -4.51 25.31 -3.21
C ALA A 224 -5.34 24.01 -3.26
N GLU A 225 -5.77 23.58 -4.44
CA GLU A 225 -6.53 22.35 -4.62
C GLU A 225 -5.73 21.11 -4.22
N ALA A 226 -4.45 21.05 -4.60
CA ALA A 226 -3.57 19.93 -4.22
C ALA A 226 -3.29 19.91 -2.71
N ALA A 227 -3.14 21.07 -2.07
CA ALA A 227 -2.93 21.17 -0.64
C ALA A 227 -4.19 20.75 0.16
N VAL A 228 -5.38 21.14 -0.30
CA VAL A 228 -6.66 20.68 0.24
C VAL A 228 -6.83 19.17 0.05
N ALA A 229 -6.52 18.64 -1.13
CA ALA A 229 -6.59 17.21 -1.41
C ALA A 229 -5.61 16.41 -0.52
N LEU A 230 -4.38 16.94 -0.32
CA LEU A 230 -3.40 16.37 0.59
C LEU A 230 -3.94 16.32 2.02
N LEU A 231 -4.53 17.41 2.52
CA LEU A 231 -5.15 17.43 3.85
C LEU A 231 -6.25 16.37 3.96
N GLN A 232 -7.17 16.34 3.00
CA GLN A 232 -8.30 15.42 2.95
C GLN A 232 -7.90 13.94 2.97
N MET A 233 -6.79 13.58 2.31
CA MET A 233 -6.35 12.18 2.26
C MET A 233 -5.51 11.73 3.48
N THR A 234 -5.18 12.65 4.39
CA THR A 234 -4.39 12.36 5.59
C THR A 234 -5.29 12.11 6.80
N PRO A 235 -4.79 11.39 7.82
CA PRO A 235 -5.46 11.30 9.12
C PRO A 235 -5.56 12.65 9.85
N PHE A 236 -5.13 13.77 9.29
CA PHE A 236 -5.26 15.08 9.92
C PHE A 236 -6.56 15.79 9.54
N ALA A 237 -7.26 15.34 8.48
CA ALA A 237 -8.49 15.96 7.98
C ALA A 237 -9.54 16.18 9.08
N TRP A 238 -9.77 15.18 9.93
CA TRP A 238 -10.76 15.25 11.01
C TRP A 238 -10.36 16.15 12.19
N ARG A 239 -9.08 16.57 12.26
CA ARG A 239 -8.56 17.49 13.28
C ARG A 239 -8.47 18.93 12.79
N ALA A 240 -8.48 19.14 11.47
CA ALA A 240 -8.42 20.46 10.88
C ALA A 240 -9.75 21.20 11.12
N ARG A 241 -9.65 22.38 11.74
CA ARG A 241 -10.78 23.29 11.95
C ARG A 241 -11.22 23.93 10.62
N PRO A 242 -12.47 24.41 10.49
CA PRO A 242 -12.97 25.01 9.25
C PRO A 242 -12.11 26.15 8.68
N ASP A 243 -11.53 27.00 9.54
CA ASP A 243 -10.63 28.09 9.16
C ASP A 243 -9.39 27.60 8.42
N VAL A 244 -8.86 26.42 8.77
CA VAL A 244 -7.69 25.82 8.10
C VAL A 244 -8.03 25.44 6.66
N TRP A 245 -9.24 24.90 6.44
CA TRP A 245 -9.71 24.53 5.10
C TRP A 245 -9.92 25.76 4.23
N GLU A 246 -10.55 26.81 4.77
CA GLU A 246 -10.76 28.08 4.07
C GLU A 246 -9.42 28.75 3.74
N GLN A 247 -8.49 28.78 4.69
CA GLN A 247 -7.15 29.33 4.48
C GLN A 247 -6.39 28.58 3.38
N LEU A 248 -6.40 27.24 3.40
CA LEU A 248 -5.73 26.44 2.37
C LEU A 248 -6.37 26.66 0.99
N ALA A 249 -7.70 26.64 0.91
CA ALA A 249 -8.44 26.80 -0.34
C ALA A 249 -8.26 28.21 -0.94
N ALA A 250 -8.11 29.25 -0.11
CA ALA A 250 -7.89 30.63 -0.56
C ALA A 250 -6.40 30.99 -0.74
N SER A 251 -5.46 30.09 -0.41
CA SER A 251 -4.03 30.35 -0.53
C SER A 251 -3.56 30.41 -1.98
N ALA A 252 -2.38 31.00 -2.22
CA ALA A 252 -1.70 30.91 -3.52
C ALA A 252 -1.07 29.51 -3.76
N GLY A 253 -1.26 28.57 -2.83
CA GLY A 253 -0.57 27.28 -2.78
C GLY A 253 0.21 27.10 -1.48
N LEU A 254 0.78 25.90 -1.32
CA LEU A 254 1.55 25.50 -0.15
C LEU A 254 2.89 24.90 -0.59
N SER A 255 3.99 25.49 -0.13
CA SER A 255 5.28 24.79 -0.15
C SER A 255 5.34 23.85 1.05
N CYS A 256 5.43 22.55 0.79
CA CYS A 256 5.33 21.52 1.82
C CYS A 256 6.41 20.47 1.62
N GLN A 257 7.14 20.12 2.68
CA GLN A 257 8.16 19.10 2.61
C GLN A 257 7.58 17.70 2.77
N THR A 258 8.10 16.77 2.00
CA THR A 258 7.96 15.34 2.23
C THR A 258 9.23 14.77 2.85
N ASP A 259 9.07 13.66 3.55
CA ASP A 259 10.12 12.99 4.29
C ASP A 259 9.63 11.56 4.48
N PHE A 260 10.28 10.61 3.83
CA PHE A 260 9.93 9.21 3.87
C PHE A 260 11.13 8.41 4.36
N ASN A 261 10.90 7.50 5.29
CA ASN A 261 11.88 6.47 5.65
C ASN A 261 11.57 5.22 4.85
N LEU A 262 12.48 4.85 3.95
CA LEU A 262 12.46 3.58 3.22
C LEU A 262 13.40 2.59 3.89
N HIS A 263 12.91 1.37 4.12
CA HIS A 263 13.72 0.27 4.64
C HIS A 263 13.60 -0.93 3.73
N LEU A 264 14.74 -1.53 3.42
CA LEU A 264 14.86 -2.78 2.70
C LEU A 264 15.34 -3.87 3.65
N TRP A 265 14.50 -4.87 3.82
CA TRP A 265 14.74 -6.02 4.67
C TRP A 265 14.90 -7.27 3.82
N GLN A 266 15.80 -8.16 4.22
CA GLN A 266 15.94 -9.47 3.59
C GLN A 266 15.46 -10.55 4.55
N ARG A 267 14.65 -11.48 4.06
CA ARG A 267 14.22 -12.67 4.80
C ARG A 267 15.45 -13.54 5.07
N ASN A 268 15.69 -13.83 6.34
CA ASN A 268 16.77 -14.73 6.74
C ASN A 268 16.58 -16.11 6.07
N ARG A 269 17.69 -16.75 5.67
CA ARG A 269 17.69 -18.07 5.05
C ARG A 269 17.36 -19.17 6.04
#